data_AF-A0A9D9V4D3-F1
#
_entry.id   AF-A0A9D9V4D3-F1
#
_cell.length_a   1.000
_cell.length_b   1.000
_cell.length_c   1.000
_cell.angle_alpha   90.00
_cell.angle_beta   90.00
_cell.angle_gamma   90.00
#
_symmetry.space_group_name_H-M   'P 1'
#
loop_
_entity.id
_entity.type
_entity.pdbx_description
1 polymer ?
#
loop_
_entity_poly.entity_id
_entity_poly.type
_entity_poly.pdbx_seq_one_letter_code
_entity_poly.pdbx_strand_id
1 'polypeptide(L)'
;MNNTLLKALLGVFVLLVLVKIFNIAYPINIRVVNTSESAEFTVMGTGKVTVIPDVAVIDAGVTVSNASSAESAKSQITSVNNKIITTVKLLGVEKKDIETSSFNIYPEYSTTTIQPLILKGSAQPAVESTEAVRASSKISGYNGSVTITMKVRNKDVVSQVVQKVTEAGGTNVSGPRFTIDDRSIYQQKARSLAILDAKGQAQKLAKELGIKLGKVTNMVESGAGPYYDYSRGLSAMDASAKAVEAPVFEEGSDIVTSSVTLFFERK
;
A
#
# COMPACT_ATOMS: atom_id res chain seq x y z
N MET A 1 31.20 71.00 40.11
CA MET A 1 30.74 70.46 38.81
C MET A 1 31.38 71.32 37.73
N ASN A 2 32.23 70.76 36.87
CA ASN A 2 32.98 71.55 35.89
C ASN A 2 32.01 72.21 34.90
N ASN A 3 32.21 73.50 34.62
CA ASN A 3 31.37 74.28 33.70
C ASN A 3 31.28 73.64 32.29
N THR A 4 32.26 72.83 31.91
CA THR A 4 32.25 72.01 30.69
C THR A 4 31.23 70.88 30.73
N LEU A 5 31.09 70.18 31.86
CA LEU A 5 30.16 69.06 32.02
C LEU A 5 28.71 69.53 32.08
N LEU A 6 28.47 70.68 32.73
CA LEU A 6 27.14 71.31 32.76
C LEU A 6 26.71 71.81 31.37
N LYS A 7 27.63 72.42 30.59
CA LYS A 7 27.34 72.83 29.20
C LYS A 7 27.06 71.64 28.29
N ALA A 8 27.75 70.52 28.46
CA ALA A 8 27.50 69.29 27.69
C ALA A 8 26.11 68.70 28.00
N LEU A 9 25.72 68.64 29.28
CA LEU A 9 24.40 68.18 29.71
C LEU A 9 23.28 69.09 29.19
N LEU A 10 23.48 70.41 29.24
CA LEU A 10 22.52 71.37 28.69
C LEU A 10 22.37 71.19 27.16
N GLY A 11 23.47 70.92 26.46
CA GLY A 11 23.47 70.64 25.02
C GLY A 11 22.65 69.40 24.66
N VAL A 12 22.82 68.30 25.39
CA VAL A 12 22.04 67.06 25.17
C VAL A 12 20.56 67.29 25.49
N PHE A 13 20.24 68.04 26.54
CA PHE A 13 18.86 68.35 26.88
C PHE A 13 18.19 69.23 25.82
N VAL A 14 18.88 70.28 25.34
CA VAL A 14 18.40 71.10 24.22
C VAL A 14 18.20 70.26 22.96
N LEU A 15 19.11 69.33 22.67
CA LEU A 15 18.96 68.41 21.54
C LEU A 15 17.67 67.57 21.68
N LEU A 16 17.44 66.92 22.82
CA LEU A 16 16.23 66.12 23.07
C LEU A 16 14.94 66.96 23.01
N VAL A 17 14.98 68.22 23.44
CA VAL A 17 13.84 69.15 23.36
C VAL A 17 13.58 69.55 21.91
N LEU A 18 14.61 69.86 21.11
CA LEU A 18 14.46 70.17 19.68
C LEU A 18 13.92 68.97 18.91
N VAL A 19 14.43 67.79 19.22
CA VAL A 19 13.96 66.50 18.72
C VAL A 19 12.43 66.32 18.92
N LYS A 20 11.92 66.72 20.09
CA LYS A 20 10.48 66.68 20.41
C LYS A 20 9.70 67.82 19.73
N ILE A 21 10.24 69.04 19.70
CA ILE A 21 9.60 70.22 19.07
C ILE A 21 9.42 70.02 17.57
N PHE A 22 10.44 69.50 16.90
CA PHE A 22 10.41 69.25 15.45
C PHE A 22 9.71 67.95 15.08
N ASN A 23 9.16 67.21 16.05
CA ASN A 23 8.44 65.95 15.87
C ASN A 23 9.16 64.98 14.92
N ILE A 24 10.48 64.89 15.09
CA ILE A 24 11.31 64.02 14.24
C ILE A 24 10.93 62.58 14.59
N ALA A 25 10.36 61.85 13.63
CA ALA A 25 9.99 60.46 13.81
C ALA A 25 11.27 59.62 13.98
N TYR A 26 11.54 59.13 15.19
CA TYR A 26 12.57 58.12 15.40
C TYR A 26 12.00 56.77 15.02
N PRO A 27 12.64 56.02 14.11
CA PRO A 27 12.26 54.64 13.84
C PRO A 27 12.73 53.76 15.02
N ILE A 28 12.01 53.81 16.14
CA ILE A 28 12.19 52.84 17.22
C ILE A 28 11.51 51.54 16.76
N ASN A 29 12.29 50.67 16.14
CA ASN A 29 11.84 49.33 15.81
C ASN A 29 11.86 48.48 17.09
N ILE A 30 10.72 48.42 17.79
CA ILE A 30 10.52 47.48 18.89
C ILE A 30 10.35 46.09 18.27
N ARG A 31 11.40 45.27 18.26
CA ARG A 31 11.27 43.84 17.95
C ARG A 31 10.58 43.15 19.13
N VAL A 32 9.28 42.92 19.02
CA VAL A 32 8.58 41.97 19.87
C VAL A 32 8.99 40.57 19.42
N VAL A 33 9.98 39.97 20.10
CA VAL A 33 10.32 38.57 19.89
C VAL A 33 9.34 37.75 20.71
N ASN A 34 8.35 37.16 20.06
CA ASN A 34 7.51 36.13 20.67
C ASN A 34 8.40 34.90 20.90
N THR A 35 9.03 34.83 22.08
CA THR A 35 9.66 33.59 22.56
C THR A 35 8.51 32.66 22.95
N SER A 36 8.13 31.80 22.02
CA SER A 36 7.29 30.64 22.32
C SER A 36 8.15 29.62 23.08
N GLU A 37 8.32 29.86 24.37
CA GLU A 37 8.94 28.91 25.30
C GLU A 37 7.90 27.86 25.68
N SER A 38 7.60 26.93 24.78
CA SER A 38 7.13 25.61 25.20
C SER A 38 8.25 24.63 24.91
N ALA A 39 9.06 24.35 25.93
CA ALA A 39 9.89 23.15 25.90
C ALA A 39 8.94 21.95 25.93
N GLU A 40 8.45 21.52 24.77
CA GLU A 40 7.63 20.32 24.67
C GLU A 40 8.52 19.10 24.92
N PHE A 41 8.03 18.21 25.77
CA PHE A 41 8.65 16.91 25.99
C PHE A 41 7.92 15.89 25.13
N THR A 42 8.63 15.26 24.19
CA THR A 42 8.02 14.40 23.18
C THR A 42 8.52 12.98 23.30
N VAL A 43 7.60 12.02 23.28
CA VAL A 43 7.92 10.59 23.37
C VAL A 43 7.09 9.81 22.37
N MET A 44 7.75 8.89 21.68
CA MET A 44 7.12 7.93 20.79
C MET A 44 6.90 6.61 21.53
N GLY A 45 5.71 6.04 21.36
CA GLY A 45 5.37 4.70 21.81
C GLY A 45 4.86 3.85 20.65
N THR A 46 5.02 2.54 20.79
CA THR A 46 4.60 1.56 19.78
C THR A 46 3.70 0.51 20.41
N GLY A 47 2.68 0.10 19.67
CA GLY A 47 1.76 -0.95 20.09
C GLY A 47 1.62 -2.00 19.00
N LYS A 48 1.66 -3.26 19.39
CA LYS A 48 1.59 -4.41 18.49
C LYS A 48 0.51 -5.37 18.95
N VAL A 49 -0.26 -5.89 18.01
CA VAL A 49 -1.27 -6.91 18.24
C VAL A 49 -1.07 -8.03 17.23
N THR A 50 -0.76 -9.22 17.73
CA THR A 50 -0.71 -10.43 16.92
C THR A 50 -2.11 -10.99 16.77
N VAL A 51 -2.49 -11.31 15.55
CA VAL A 51 -3.83 -11.75 15.18
C VAL A 51 -3.73 -12.96 14.27
N ILE A 52 -4.59 -13.93 14.51
CA ILE A 52 -4.78 -15.04 13.59
C ILE A 52 -5.68 -14.54 12.46
N PRO A 53 -5.25 -14.62 11.18
CA PRO A 53 -6.10 -14.29 10.04
C PRO A 53 -7.49 -14.94 10.11
N ASP A 54 -8.51 -14.21 9.69
CA ASP A 54 -9.91 -14.66 9.74
C ASP A 54 -10.47 -15.01 8.35
N VAL A 55 -9.76 -14.65 7.28
CA VAL A 55 -10.16 -14.95 5.91
C VAL A 55 -8.98 -15.39 5.05
N ALA A 56 -9.25 -16.30 4.12
CA ALA A 56 -8.35 -16.68 3.04
C ALA A 56 -8.81 -16.03 1.74
N VAL A 57 -7.94 -15.25 1.10
CA VAL A 57 -8.20 -14.65 -0.22
C VAL A 57 -7.64 -15.57 -1.29
N ILE A 58 -8.48 -15.97 -2.24
CA ILE A 58 -8.12 -16.77 -3.40
C ILE A 58 -8.48 -15.98 -4.65
N ASP A 59 -7.54 -15.88 -5.59
CA ASP A 59 -7.77 -15.26 -6.88
C ASP A 59 -7.80 -16.34 -7.96
N ALA A 60 -8.81 -16.34 -8.80
CA ALA A 60 -8.97 -17.27 -9.90
C ALA A 60 -9.22 -16.53 -11.21
N GLY A 61 -8.41 -16.83 -12.22
CA GLY A 61 -8.67 -16.41 -13.59
C GLY A 61 -9.65 -17.35 -14.29
N VAL A 62 -10.24 -16.87 -15.37
CA VAL A 62 -10.83 -17.69 -16.42
C VAL A 62 -10.32 -17.12 -17.73
N THR A 63 -9.51 -17.90 -18.44
CA THR A 63 -8.91 -17.52 -19.70
C THR A 63 -9.45 -18.39 -20.82
N VAL A 64 -9.86 -17.75 -21.91
CA VAL A 64 -10.24 -18.41 -23.16
C VAL A 64 -9.27 -17.97 -24.24
N SER A 65 -8.78 -18.92 -25.03
CA SER A 65 -7.87 -18.66 -26.13
C SER A 65 -8.42 -19.15 -27.45
N ASN A 66 -8.06 -18.48 -28.55
CA ASN A 66 -8.42 -18.87 -29.92
C ASN A 66 -9.93 -19.05 -30.17
N ALA A 67 -10.77 -18.26 -29.51
CA ALA A 67 -12.20 -18.28 -29.78
C ALA A 67 -12.50 -17.77 -31.20
N SER A 68 -13.48 -18.35 -31.86
CA SER A 68 -13.86 -18.00 -33.24
C SER A 68 -14.43 -16.58 -33.38
N SER A 69 -14.93 -15.99 -32.29
CA SER A 69 -15.45 -14.63 -32.24
C SER A 69 -15.35 -14.06 -30.81
N ALA A 70 -15.43 -12.74 -30.68
CA ALA A 70 -15.50 -12.08 -29.37
C ALA A 70 -16.72 -12.55 -28.55
N GLU A 71 -17.87 -12.80 -29.19
CA GLU A 71 -19.07 -13.29 -28.51
C GLU A 71 -18.90 -14.74 -28.03
N SER A 72 -18.22 -15.57 -28.83
CA SER A 72 -17.85 -16.93 -28.42
C SER A 72 -16.93 -16.92 -27.19
N ALA A 73 -15.90 -16.06 -27.19
CA ALA A 73 -15.02 -15.88 -26.02
C ALA A 73 -15.81 -15.43 -24.78
N LYS A 74 -16.68 -14.42 -24.92
CA LYS A 74 -17.51 -13.91 -23.84
C LYS A 74 -18.44 -14.99 -23.26
N SER A 75 -19.10 -15.77 -24.12
CA SER A 75 -20.02 -16.82 -23.69
C SER A 75 -19.31 -17.92 -22.92
N GLN A 76 -18.14 -18.37 -23.42
CA GLN A 76 -17.31 -19.36 -22.73
C GLN A 76 -16.85 -18.86 -21.36
N ILE A 77 -16.34 -17.62 -21.29
CA ILE A 77 -15.95 -16.99 -20.03
C ILE A 77 -17.13 -16.92 -19.06
N THR A 78 -18.29 -16.46 -19.53
CA THR A 78 -19.49 -16.30 -18.70
C THR A 78 -19.96 -17.64 -18.13
N SER A 79 -19.93 -18.70 -18.93
CA SER A 79 -20.30 -20.06 -18.51
C SER A 79 -19.41 -20.55 -17.38
N VAL A 80 -18.09 -20.49 -17.56
CA VAL A 80 -17.12 -20.93 -16.55
C VAL A 80 -17.17 -20.05 -15.30
N ASN A 81 -17.26 -18.74 -15.46
CA ASN A 81 -17.39 -17.78 -14.36
C ASN A 81 -18.63 -18.09 -13.49
N ASN A 82 -19.79 -18.30 -14.10
CA ASN A 82 -21.01 -18.62 -13.37
C ASN A 82 -20.94 -20.00 -12.69
N LYS A 83 -20.27 -20.97 -13.31
CA LYS A 83 -20.01 -22.28 -12.72
C LYS A 83 -19.12 -22.16 -11.47
N ILE A 84 -18.04 -21.38 -11.53
CA ILE A 84 -17.16 -21.10 -10.39
C ILE A 84 -17.96 -20.45 -9.27
N ILE A 85 -18.67 -19.34 -9.56
CA ILE A 85 -19.47 -18.60 -8.57
C ILE A 85 -20.49 -19.52 -7.88
N THR A 86 -21.17 -20.37 -8.64
CA THR A 86 -22.15 -21.31 -8.09
C THR A 86 -21.47 -22.34 -7.18
N THR A 87 -20.34 -22.88 -7.60
CA THR A 87 -19.62 -23.91 -6.85
C THR A 87 -19.07 -23.38 -5.52
N VAL A 88 -18.47 -22.18 -5.51
CA VAL A 88 -17.94 -21.61 -4.27
C VAL A 88 -19.04 -21.16 -3.30
N LYS A 89 -20.21 -20.75 -3.81
CA LYS A 89 -21.39 -20.49 -2.98
C LYS A 89 -21.90 -21.76 -2.28
N LEU A 90 -21.86 -22.91 -2.96
CA LEU A 90 -22.23 -24.19 -2.36
C LEU A 90 -21.28 -24.61 -1.22
N LEU A 91 -20.03 -24.14 -1.27
CA LEU A 91 -19.04 -24.33 -0.21
C LEU A 91 -19.15 -23.28 0.92
N GLY A 92 -20.15 -22.40 0.86
CA GLY A 92 -20.43 -21.42 1.92
C GLY A 92 -19.77 -20.04 1.73
N VAL A 93 -19.16 -19.76 0.57
CA VAL A 93 -18.65 -18.41 0.27
C VAL A 93 -19.82 -17.49 -0.06
N GLU A 94 -19.98 -16.41 0.70
CA GLU A 94 -21.10 -15.48 0.53
C GLU A 94 -20.97 -14.63 -0.73
N LYS A 95 -22.10 -14.16 -1.27
CA LYS A 95 -22.10 -13.28 -2.45
C LYS A 95 -21.25 -12.02 -2.26
N LYS A 96 -21.24 -11.44 -1.06
CA LYS A 96 -20.46 -10.23 -0.73
C LYS A 96 -18.94 -10.47 -0.74
N ASP A 97 -18.54 -11.74 -0.62
CA ASP A 97 -17.17 -12.20 -0.54
C ASP A 97 -16.64 -12.71 -1.90
N ILE A 98 -17.43 -12.55 -2.97
CA ILE A 98 -17.05 -12.90 -4.34
C ILE A 98 -17.07 -11.62 -5.18
N GLU A 99 -15.92 -11.25 -5.69
CA GLU A 99 -15.73 -10.08 -6.54
C GLU A 99 -15.22 -10.50 -7.91
N THR A 100 -15.68 -9.86 -8.97
CA THR A 100 -15.16 -10.07 -10.33
C THR A 100 -14.50 -8.77 -10.77
N SER A 101 -13.17 -8.75 -10.84
CA SER A 101 -12.41 -7.48 -10.79
C SER A 101 -11.72 -7.08 -12.09
N SER A 102 -11.81 -7.84 -13.18
CA SER A 102 -11.30 -7.44 -14.50
C SER A 102 -11.87 -8.34 -15.57
N PHE A 103 -12.45 -7.80 -16.64
CA PHE A 103 -12.91 -8.56 -17.82
C PHE A 103 -12.31 -7.93 -19.07
N ASN A 104 -11.63 -8.73 -19.89
CA ASN A 104 -11.00 -8.26 -21.11
C ASN A 104 -11.16 -9.28 -22.25
N ILE A 105 -11.36 -8.79 -23.47
CA ILE A 105 -11.34 -9.60 -24.70
C ILE A 105 -10.56 -8.83 -25.75
N TYR A 106 -9.63 -9.51 -26.41
CA TYR A 106 -8.80 -8.93 -27.45
C TYR A 106 -8.63 -9.91 -28.63
N PRO A 107 -8.60 -9.40 -29.87
CA PRO A 107 -8.32 -10.23 -31.04
C PRO A 107 -6.86 -10.71 -31.02
N GLU A 108 -6.66 -11.95 -31.47
CA GLU A 108 -5.35 -12.51 -31.78
C GLU A 108 -5.12 -12.42 -33.29
N TYR A 109 -3.93 -11.97 -33.67
CA TYR A 109 -3.54 -11.76 -35.05
C TYR A 109 -2.41 -12.71 -35.43
N SER A 110 -2.57 -13.42 -36.55
CA SER A 110 -1.50 -14.23 -37.12
C SER A 110 -0.83 -13.47 -38.26
N THR A 111 0.49 -13.31 -38.18
CA THR A 111 1.31 -12.81 -39.28
C THR A 111 1.89 -14.01 -40.05
N THR A 112 1.62 -14.07 -41.35
CA THR A 112 2.31 -15.04 -42.21
C THR A 112 3.56 -14.39 -42.76
N THR A 113 4.73 -14.75 -42.23
CA THR A 113 6.02 -14.32 -42.79
C THR A 113 6.30 -15.13 -44.05
N ILE A 114 6.23 -14.51 -45.22
CA ILE A 114 6.66 -15.16 -46.46
C ILE A 114 8.19 -15.14 -46.47
N GLN A 115 8.81 -16.31 -46.30
CA GLN A 115 10.26 -16.44 -46.47
C GLN A 115 10.58 -16.34 -47.97
N PRO A 116 11.47 -15.41 -48.40
CA PRO A 116 11.86 -15.37 -49.81
C PRO A 116 12.55 -16.68 -50.21
N LEU A 117 12.10 -17.26 -51.31
CA LEU A 117 12.73 -18.44 -51.90
C LEU A 117 14.11 -18.03 -52.43
N ILE A 118 15.18 -18.42 -51.74
CA ILE A 118 16.54 -18.32 -52.27
C ILE A 118 16.71 -19.44 -53.31
N LEU A 119 16.76 -19.09 -54.60
CA LEU A 119 17.13 -20.07 -55.64
C LEU A 119 18.60 -20.48 -55.44
N LYS A 120 18.87 -21.79 -55.33
CA LYS A 120 20.24 -22.32 -55.27
C LYS A 120 20.98 -21.96 -56.56
N GLY A 121 21.91 -21.01 -56.49
CA GLY A 121 22.80 -20.62 -57.60
C GLY A 121 22.92 -19.12 -57.87
N SER A 122 22.13 -18.26 -57.22
CA SER A 122 22.30 -16.80 -57.38
C SER A 122 23.44 -16.29 -56.50
N ALA A 123 24.49 -15.76 -57.13
CA ALA A 123 25.53 -14.98 -56.45
C ALA A 123 24.87 -13.76 -55.77
N GLN A 124 25.08 -13.66 -54.45
CA GLN A 124 24.80 -12.52 -53.56
C GLN A 124 23.59 -11.63 -53.94
N PRO A 125 22.44 -11.71 -53.22
CA PRO A 125 21.45 -10.64 -53.33
C PRO A 125 22.04 -9.39 -52.66
N ALA A 126 22.16 -8.31 -53.43
CA ALA A 126 22.37 -6.97 -52.91
C ALA A 126 21.24 -6.67 -51.91
N VAL A 127 21.61 -6.25 -50.71
CA VAL A 127 20.67 -5.72 -49.72
C VAL A 127 20.27 -4.33 -50.20
N GLU A 128 19.27 -4.25 -51.08
CA GLU A 128 18.58 -2.99 -51.36
C GLU A 128 17.08 -3.20 -51.27
N SER A 129 16.55 -2.76 -50.13
CA SER A 129 15.17 -2.35 -49.89
C SER A 129 14.10 -3.08 -50.70
N THR A 130 13.53 -4.14 -50.14
CA THR A 130 12.12 -4.40 -50.40
C THR A 130 11.49 -4.85 -49.09
N GLU A 131 10.47 -4.10 -48.70
CA GLU A 131 9.68 -4.28 -47.50
C GLU A 131 9.51 -5.76 -47.18
N ALA A 132 9.72 -6.16 -45.93
CA ALA A 132 9.10 -7.39 -45.43
C ALA A 132 7.65 -7.35 -45.93
N VAL A 133 7.33 -8.17 -46.95
CA VAL A 133 6.07 -8.10 -47.68
C VAL A 133 5.00 -8.07 -46.63
N ARG A 134 4.29 -6.94 -46.52
CA ARG A 134 3.42 -6.63 -45.39
C ARG A 134 2.66 -7.89 -45.00
N ALA A 135 3.05 -8.51 -43.89
CA ALA A 135 2.35 -9.67 -43.38
C ALA A 135 0.92 -9.19 -43.15
N SER A 136 -0.02 -9.65 -43.96
CA SER A 136 -1.42 -9.32 -43.76
C SER A 136 -1.80 -9.88 -42.39
N SER A 137 -2.04 -8.97 -41.45
CA SER A 137 -2.47 -9.30 -40.10
C SER A 137 -3.92 -9.73 -40.17
N LYS A 138 -4.16 -11.05 -40.21
CA LYS A 138 -5.51 -11.61 -40.17
C LYS A 138 -5.82 -12.00 -38.74
N ILE A 139 -7.01 -11.62 -38.27
CA ILE A 139 -7.53 -12.12 -36.99
C ILE A 139 -7.60 -13.64 -37.07
N SER A 140 -6.81 -14.32 -36.25
CA SER A 140 -6.77 -15.78 -36.13
C SER A 140 -7.70 -16.29 -35.03
N GLY A 141 -8.12 -15.42 -34.10
CA GLY A 141 -9.07 -15.74 -33.06
C GLY A 141 -9.27 -14.60 -32.08
N TYR A 142 -9.94 -14.87 -30.96
CA TYR A 142 -10.11 -13.96 -29.85
C TYR A 142 -9.67 -14.62 -28.56
N ASN A 143 -8.92 -13.87 -27.76
CA ASN A 143 -8.53 -14.25 -26.42
C ASN A 143 -9.32 -13.40 -25.44
N GLY A 144 -9.64 -13.98 -24.28
CA GLY A 144 -10.28 -13.23 -23.22
C GLY A 144 -9.91 -13.76 -21.86
N SER A 145 -10.00 -12.88 -20.87
CA SER A 145 -9.74 -13.20 -19.48
C SER A 145 -10.71 -12.49 -18.56
N VAL A 146 -11.07 -13.16 -17.47
CA VAL A 146 -11.70 -12.53 -16.31
C VAL A 146 -11.04 -13.01 -15.03
N THR A 147 -10.96 -12.14 -14.02
CA THR A 147 -10.44 -12.50 -12.69
C THR A 147 -11.55 -12.42 -11.64
N ILE A 148 -11.61 -13.42 -10.78
CA ILE A 148 -12.54 -13.58 -9.68
C ILE A 148 -11.72 -13.64 -8.38
N THR A 149 -11.99 -12.71 -7.46
CA THR A 149 -11.43 -12.69 -6.11
C THR A 149 -12.46 -13.26 -5.14
N MET A 150 -12.05 -14.19 -4.29
CA MET A 150 -12.93 -14.88 -3.35
C MET A 150 -12.35 -14.78 -1.94
N LYS A 151 -13.14 -14.29 -0.98
CA LYS A 151 -12.82 -14.30 0.45
C LYS A 151 -13.48 -15.50 1.13
N VAL A 152 -12.69 -16.51 1.46
CA VAL A 152 -13.15 -17.71 2.15
C VAL A 152 -12.99 -17.50 3.65
N ARG A 153 -14.10 -17.37 4.38
CA ARG A 153 -14.10 -17.19 5.84
C ARG A 153 -13.99 -18.50 6.62
N ASN A 154 -14.53 -19.58 6.06
CA ASN A 154 -14.41 -20.90 6.65
C ASN A 154 -13.10 -21.57 6.18
N LYS A 155 -12.16 -21.72 7.10
CA LYS A 155 -10.80 -22.22 6.83
C LYS A 155 -10.80 -23.68 6.38
N ASP A 156 -11.73 -24.48 6.89
CA ASP A 156 -11.83 -25.92 6.64
C ASP A 156 -12.18 -26.25 5.18
N VAL A 157 -12.73 -25.28 4.44
CA VAL A 157 -13.12 -25.45 3.03
C VAL A 157 -12.16 -24.78 2.06
N VAL A 158 -11.10 -24.12 2.52
CA VAL A 158 -10.17 -23.37 1.63
C VAL A 158 -9.55 -24.28 0.56
N SER A 159 -9.01 -25.42 0.95
CA SER A 159 -8.44 -26.40 0.01
C SER A 159 -9.50 -26.95 -0.96
N GLN A 160 -10.73 -27.18 -0.47
CA GLN A 160 -11.85 -27.61 -1.31
C GLN A 160 -12.28 -26.52 -2.31
N VAL A 161 -12.26 -25.25 -1.91
CA VAL A 161 -12.56 -24.13 -2.79
C VAL A 161 -11.53 -24.08 -3.92
N VAL A 162 -10.23 -24.14 -3.61
CA VAL A 162 -9.17 -24.18 -4.65
C VAL A 162 -9.41 -25.33 -5.62
N GLN A 163 -9.62 -26.54 -5.11
CA GLN A 163 -9.88 -27.73 -5.93
C GLN A 163 -11.11 -27.54 -6.83
N LYS A 164 -12.24 -27.11 -6.26
CA LYS A 164 -13.50 -26.97 -6.98
C LYS A 164 -13.49 -25.84 -8.00
N VAL A 165 -12.75 -24.78 -7.75
CA VAL A 165 -12.54 -23.70 -8.73
C VAL A 165 -11.74 -24.23 -9.92
N THR A 166 -10.68 -25.01 -9.68
CA THR A 166 -9.92 -25.66 -10.75
C THR A 166 -10.77 -26.65 -11.54
N GLU A 167 -11.55 -27.52 -10.87
CA GLU A 167 -12.49 -28.46 -11.51
C GLU A 167 -13.60 -27.74 -12.30
N ALA A 168 -13.98 -26.53 -11.88
CA ALA A 168 -14.96 -25.71 -12.58
C ALA A 168 -14.39 -25.06 -13.86
N GLY A 169 -13.08 -25.09 -14.08
CA GLY A 169 -12.41 -24.50 -15.24
C GLY A 169 -11.68 -23.19 -14.95
N GLY A 170 -11.46 -22.85 -13.68
CA GLY A 170 -10.62 -21.72 -13.29
C GLY A 170 -9.18 -21.92 -13.74
N THR A 171 -8.63 -20.91 -14.40
CA THR A 171 -7.23 -20.82 -14.81
C THR A 171 -6.48 -19.84 -13.90
N ASN A 172 -5.16 -19.94 -13.80
CA ASN A 172 -4.35 -19.03 -12.97
C ASN A 172 -4.84 -18.91 -11.50
N VAL A 173 -5.28 -20.02 -10.91
CA VAL A 173 -5.71 -20.03 -9.50
C VAL A 173 -4.50 -19.77 -8.60
N SER A 174 -4.58 -18.74 -7.77
CA SER A 174 -3.51 -18.28 -6.90
C SER A 174 -4.01 -17.97 -5.49
N GLY A 175 -3.11 -18.03 -4.52
CA GLY A 175 -3.44 -18.08 -3.10
C GLY A 175 -3.58 -19.53 -2.58
N PRO A 176 -4.15 -19.73 -1.39
CA PRO A 176 -4.77 -18.73 -0.52
C PRO A 176 -3.75 -17.79 0.13
N ARG A 177 -4.11 -16.52 0.24
CA ARG A 177 -3.45 -15.56 1.11
C ARG A 177 -4.32 -15.31 2.34
N PHE A 178 -3.86 -15.74 3.50
CA PHE A 178 -4.54 -15.49 4.76
C PHE A 178 -4.35 -14.03 5.18
N THR A 179 -5.44 -13.35 5.51
CA THR A 179 -5.46 -11.96 5.95
C THR A 179 -6.57 -11.73 6.97
N ILE A 180 -6.55 -10.54 7.57
CA ILE A 180 -7.63 -10.02 8.40
C ILE A 180 -8.57 -9.21 7.50
N ASP A 181 -9.87 -9.49 7.53
CA ASP A 181 -10.88 -8.76 6.75
C ASP A 181 -11.14 -7.36 7.33
N ASP A 182 -11.39 -7.28 8.65
CA ASP A 182 -11.54 -6.01 9.36
C ASP A 182 -10.37 -5.74 10.31
N ARG A 183 -9.43 -4.92 9.85
CA ARG A 183 -8.26 -4.51 10.65
C ARG A 183 -8.57 -3.42 11.66
N SER A 184 -9.73 -2.76 11.61
CA SER A 184 -10.03 -1.56 12.39
C SER A 184 -9.98 -1.81 13.91
N ILE A 185 -10.49 -2.95 14.37
CA ILE A 185 -10.50 -3.32 15.79
C ILE A 185 -9.06 -3.56 16.28
N TYR A 186 -8.25 -4.23 15.48
CA TYR A 186 -6.86 -4.54 15.83
C TYR A 186 -5.97 -3.30 15.76
N GLN A 187 -6.24 -2.38 14.83
CA GLN A 187 -5.61 -1.07 14.78
C GLN A 187 -5.93 -0.25 16.03
N GLN A 188 -7.19 -0.21 16.47
CA GLN A 188 -7.58 0.48 17.71
C GLN A 188 -6.91 -0.12 18.96
N LYS A 189 -6.80 -1.45 19.02
CA LYS A 189 -6.07 -2.14 20.09
C LYS A 189 -4.58 -1.79 20.05
N ALA A 190 -3.94 -1.85 18.88
CA ALA A 190 -2.54 -1.47 18.71
C ALA A 190 -2.30 -0.01 19.09
N ARG A 191 -3.17 0.92 18.69
CA ARG A 191 -3.11 2.33 19.09
C ARG A 191 -3.20 2.50 20.60
N SER A 192 -4.12 1.80 21.24
CA SER A 192 -4.28 1.86 22.71
C SER A 192 -3.00 1.41 23.42
N LEU A 193 -2.36 0.34 22.94
CA LEU A 193 -1.08 -0.14 23.44
C LEU A 193 0.04 0.89 23.18
N ALA A 194 0.08 1.52 22.01
CA ALA A 194 1.07 2.54 21.67
C ALA A 194 0.97 3.77 22.58
N ILE A 195 -0.25 4.19 22.93
CA ILE A 195 -0.49 5.30 23.87
C ILE A 195 -0.02 4.93 25.28
N LEU A 196 -0.30 3.70 25.73
CA LEU A 196 0.15 3.22 27.04
C LEU A 196 1.68 3.16 27.11
N ASP A 197 2.31 2.64 26.07
CA ASP A 197 3.76 2.58 25.93
C ASP A 197 4.39 3.98 25.95
N ALA A 198 3.89 4.91 25.12
CA ALA A 198 4.37 6.29 25.06
C ALA A 198 4.26 7.00 26.43
N LYS A 199 3.12 6.84 27.13
CA LYS A 199 2.92 7.41 28.48
C LYS A 199 3.88 6.81 29.50
N GLY A 200 4.05 5.48 29.48
CA GLY A 200 4.95 4.78 30.39
C GLY A 200 6.41 5.20 30.18
N GLN A 201 6.85 5.31 28.92
CA GLN A 201 8.18 5.81 28.57
C GLN A 201 8.36 7.28 28.99
N ALA A 202 7.36 8.13 28.74
CA ALA A 202 7.44 9.54 29.13
C ALA A 202 7.58 9.72 30.65
N GLN A 203 6.85 8.93 31.45
CA GLN A 203 6.97 8.97 32.90
C GLN A 203 8.36 8.52 33.39
N LYS A 204 8.92 7.46 32.79
CA LYS A 204 10.28 6.97 33.14
C LYS A 204 11.34 8.01 32.79
N LEU A 205 11.33 8.49 31.55
CA LEU A 205 12.31 9.46 31.07
C LEU A 205 12.21 10.79 31.82
N ALA A 206 11.00 11.28 32.12
CA ALA A 206 10.83 12.50 32.91
C ALA A 206 11.45 12.37 34.31
N LYS A 207 11.27 11.21 34.96
CA LYS A 207 11.87 10.92 36.27
C LYS A 207 13.39 10.88 36.21
N GLU A 208 13.96 10.25 35.18
CA GLU A 208 15.41 10.17 34.98
C GLU A 208 16.05 11.54 34.66
N LEU A 209 15.33 12.37 33.92
CA LEU A 209 15.76 13.72 33.54
C LEU A 209 15.50 14.77 34.65
N GLY A 210 14.82 14.39 35.74
CA GLY A 210 14.49 15.30 36.83
C GLY A 210 13.48 16.39 36.45
N ILE A 211 12.67 16.19 35.42
CA ILE A 211 11.64 17.13 34.95
C ILE A 211 10.25 16.68 35.40
N LYS A 212 9.31 17.61 35.58
CA LYS A 212 7.90 17.25 35.84
C LYS A 212 7.14 17.14 34.52
N LEU A 213 6.52 15.99 34.30
CA LEU A 213 5.66 15.77 33.14
C LEU A 213 4.30 16.45 33.35
N GLY A 214 3.93 17.35 32.44
CA GLY A 214 2.64 18.03 32.41
C GLY A 214 1.59 17.29 31.60
N LYS A 215 0.56 18.02 31.12
CA LYS A 215 -0.53 17.42 30.34
C LYS A 215 -0.06 17.06 28.92
N VAL A 216 -0.73 16.10 28.29
CA VAL A 216 -0.56 15.85 26.85
C VAL A 216 -1.14 17.05 26.09
N THR A 217 -0.31 17.71 25.28
CA THR A 217 -0.70 18.87 24.45
C THR A 217 -1.12 18.44 23.05
N ASN A 218 -0.48 17.41 22.52
CA ASN A 218 -0.73 16.90 21.18
C ASN A 218 -0.47 15.40 21.09
N MET A 219 -1.13 14.74 20.14
CA MET A 219 -0.89 13.35 19.78
C MET A 219 -0.86 13.25 18.26
N VAL A 220 0.25 12.72 17.74
CA VAL A 220 0.40 12.41 16.32
C VAL A 220 0.47 10.90 16.20
N GLU A 221 -0.47 10.32 15.46
CA GLU A 221 -0.37 8.93 15.04
C GLU A 221 0.33 8.89 13.69
N SER A 222 1.45 8.17 13.64
CA SER A 222 2.07 7.82 12.36
C SER A 222 1.51 6.46 11.97
N GLY A 223 0.82 6.42 10.83
CA GLY A 223 0.29 5.17 10.29
C GLY A 223 1.44 4.19 10.11
N ALA A 224 1.47 3.12 10.91
CA ALA A 224 2.39 2.03 10.68
C ALA A 224 1.90 1.30 9.43
N GLY A 225 2.67 1.38 8.34
CA GLY A 225 2.44 0.54 7.18
C GLY A 225 2.46 -0.94 7.59
N PRO A 226 1.76 -1.83 6.86
CA PRO A 226 1.75 -3.25 7.17
C PRO A 226 3.18 -3.78 7.27
N TYR A 227 3.55 -4.31 8.44
CA TYR A 227 4.81 -4.99 8.66
C TYR A 227 4.67 -6.42 8.16
N TYR A 228 5.11 -6.67 6.93
CA TYR A 228 5.20 -8.02 6.39
C TYR A 228 6.50 -8.66 6.91
N ASP A 229 6.38 -9.65 7.80
CA ASP A 229 7.51 -10.51 8.16
C ASP A 229 7.77 -11.49 6.99
N TYR A 230 8.75 -11.15 6.15
CA TYR A 230 9.16 -11.98 5.01
C TYR A 230 10.11 -13.13 5.40
N SER A 231 10.32 -13.43 6.69
CA SER A 231 11.37 -14.36 7.12
C SER A 231 11.07 -15.86 6.90
N ARG A 232 9.93 -16.26 6.33
CA ARG A 232 9.62 -17.69 6.11
C ARG A 232 8.96 -17.95 4.77
N GLY A 233 9.79 -18.23 3.76
CA GLY A 233 9.29 -18.59 2.43
C GLY A 233 10.33 -19.05 1.42
N LEU A 234 11.41 -19.72 1.84
CA LEU A 234 12.25 -20.48 0.90
C LEU A 234 12.64 -21.82 1.53
N SER A 235 11.85 -22.85 1.25
CA SER A 235 12.35 -24.23 1.28
C SER A 235 11.50 -25.12 0.37
N ALA A 236 12.20 -25.67 -0.63
CA ALA A 236 11.93 -26.88 -1.39
C ALA A 236 10.70 -26.91 -2.33
N MET A 237 10.93 -26.51 -3.59
CA MET A 237 10.27 -27.17 -4.72
C MET A 237 11.02 -28.48 -5.01
N ASP A 238 10.45 -29.60 -4.57
CA ASP A 238 10.72 -30.91 -5.17
C ASP A 238 9.52 -31.28 -6.04
N ALA A 239 9.81 -31.63 -7.28
CA ALA A 239 8.83 -31.92 -8.31
C ALA A 239 8.64 -33.44 -8.42
N SER A 240 7.49 -33.94 -7.95
CA SER A 240 6.98 -35.22 -8.46
C SER A 240 5.46 -35.23 -8.50
N ALA A 241 4.93 -35.57 -9.68
CA ALA A 241 3.51 -35.63 -9.97
C ALA A 241 2.90 -36.97 -9.51
N LYS A 242 1.87 -36.89 -8.67
CA LYS A 242 0.80 -37.89 -8.46
C LYS A 242 -0.45 -37.11 -8.08
N ALA A 243 -1.64 -37.63 -8.38
CA ALA A 243 -2.93 -36.97 -8.13
C ALA A 243 -2.93 -36.30 -6.73
N VAL A 244 -2.85 -34.97 -6.73
CA VAL A 244 -2.55 -34.17 -5.54
C VAL A 244 -3.88 -33.95 -4.82
N GLU A 245 -4.05 -34.59 -3.66
CA GLU A 245 -5.02 -34.11 -2.67
C GLU A 245 -4.76 -32.63 -2.43
N ALA A 246 -5.82 -31.83 -2.35
CA ALA A 246 -5.69 -30.39 -2.28
C ALA A 246 -4.70 -29.99 -1.16
N PRO A 247 -3.72 -29.11 -1.44
CA PRO A 247 -2.71 -28.74 -0.45
C PRO A 247 -3.37 -28.23 0.83
N VAL A 248 -2.84 -28.66 1.98
CA VAL A 248 -3.23 -28.12 3.29
C VAL A 248 -2.58 -26.76 3.46
N PHE A 249 -3.37 -25.77 3.85
CA PHE A 249 -2.91 -24.39 3.97
C PHE A 249 -2.93 -23.95 5.43
N GLU A 250 -1.76 -23.52 5.92
CA GLU A 250 -1.58 -23.00 7.28
C GLU A 250 -1.61 -21.47 7.26
N GLU A 251 -2.33 -20.88 8.21
CA GLU A 251 -2.69 -19.46 8.18
C GLU A 251 -1.65 -18.50 8.79
N GLY A 252 -0.68 -19.04 9.52
CA GLY A 252 0.33 -18.22 10.20
C GLY A 252 -0.29 -17.18 11.15
N SER A 253 0.43 -16.07 11.36
CA SER A 253 -0.02 -14.96 12.20
C SER A 253 0.29 -13.62 11.54
N ASP A 254 -0.65 -12.67 11.62
CA ASP A 254 -0.49 -11.29 11.14
C ASP A 254 -0.24 -10.34 12.33
N ILE A 255 0.55 -9.28 12.14
CA ILE A 255 0.90 -8.32 13.19
C ILE A 255 0.40 -6.92 12.80
N VAL A 256 -0.56 -6.43 13.57
CA VAL A 256 -1.05 -5.06 13.43
C VAL A 256 -0.27 -4.16 14.39
N THR A 257 0.40 -3.14 13.84
CA THR A 257 1.22 -2.19 14.60
C THR A 257 0.60 -0.79 14.53
N SER A 258 0.81 0.02 15.57
CA SER A 258 0.55 1.46 15.57
C SER A 258 1.68 2.18 16.31
N SER A 259 2.04 3.37 15.83
CA SER A 259 3.07 4.23 16.41
C SER A 259 2.45 5.59 16.73
N VAL A 260 2.58 6.01 17.99
CA VAL A 260 2.01 7.25 18.48
C VAL A 260 3.10 8.08 19.12
N THR A 261 3.17 9.36 18.71
CA THR A 261 4.02 10.36 19.32
C THR A 261 3.17 11.27 20.18
N LEU A 262 3.46 11.30 21.48
CA LEU A 262 2.82 12.16 22.46
C LEU A 262 3.71 13.35 22.78
N PHE A 263 3.10 14.53 22.83
CA PHE A 263 3.73 15.79 23.22
C PHE A 263 3.19 16.19 24.58
N PHE A 264 4.08 16.56 25.49
CA PHE A 264 3.75 16.91 26.86
C PHE A 264 4.27 18.30 27.20
N GLU A 265 3.53 19.02 28.03
CA GLU A 265 4.06 20.21 28.70
C GLU A 265 5.22 19.81 29.62
N ARG A 266 6.34 20.53 29.57
CA ARG A 266 7.38 20.44 30.59
C ARG A 266 7.06 21.40 31.74
N LYS A 267 7.13 20.92 32.97
CA LYS A 267 6.94 21.70 34.21
C LYS A 267 8.15 21.64 35.14
#